data_AF-A0A146FL99-F1
#
_entry.id   AF-A0A146FL99-F1
#
_cell.length_a   1.000
_cell.length_b   1.000
_cell.length_c   1.000
_cell.angle_alpha   90.00
_cell.angle_beta   90.00
_cell.angle_gamma   90.00
#
_symmetry.space_group_name_H-M   'P 1'
#
loop_
_entity.id
_entity.type
_entity.pdbx_description
1 polymer ?
#
loop_
_entity_poly.entity_id
_entity_poly.type
_entity_poly.pdbx_seq_one_letter_code
_entity_poly.pdbx_strand_id
1 'polypeptide(L)'
;MTTWPTIKRIISQGHAKAHGGHLNADAYLYREEGRYIDEDGTVHPPRYDTDTFRCLYGVEPNIAEIINYTPTIQVLERHATIEASDRLEATEVLKARFDMFLHALKAAEYPGNYLNLMSPEYHQFKELRSAYREFWNAT
;
A
#
# COMPACT_ATOMS: atom_id res chain seq x y z
N MET A 1 -11.61 18.00 -11.60
CA MET A 1 -10.91 16.80 -12.12
C MET A 1 -9.43 17.04 -11.97
N THR A 2 -8.81 16.40 -10.99
CA THR A 2 -7.36 16.46 -10.75
C THR A 2 -6.67 15.51 -11.73
N THR A 3 -5.67 15.99 -12.46
CA THR A 3 -5.02 15.20 -13.52
C THR A 3 -4.00 14.22 -12.93
N TRP A 4 -3.77 13.10 -13.62
CA TRP A 4 -2.82 12.05 -13.22
C TRP A 4 -1.40 12.56 -12.88
N PRO A 5 -0.82 13.56 -13.58
CA PRO A 5 0.47 14.14 -13.20
C PRO A 5 0.43 14.89 -11.86
N THR A 6 -0.69 15.52 -11.51
CA THR A 6 -0.86 16.21 -10.22
C THR A 6 -0.96 15.20 -9.08
N ILE A 7 -1.66 14.08 -9.31
CA ILE A 7 -1.74 12.96 -8.38
C ILE A 7 -0.35 12.38 -8.09
N LYS A 8 0.45 12.11 -9.12
CA LYS A 8 1.84 11.63 -8.99
C LYS A 8 2.71 12.58 -8.16
N ARG A 9 2.61 13.89 -8.38
CA ARG A 9 3.36 14.90 -7.62
C ARG A 9 2.99 14.90 -6.13
N ILE A 10 1.70 14.81 -5.80
CA ILE A 10 1.23 14.77 -4.40
C ILE A 10 1.74 13.52 -3.68
N ILE A 11 1.73 12.37 -4.37
CA ILE A 11 2.29 11.10 -3.83
C ILE A 11 3.80 11.22 -3.61
N SER A 12 4.53 11.83 -4.55
CA SER A 12 5.97 12.08 -4.41
C SER A 12 6.32 13.02 -3.25
N GLN A 13 5.42 13.93 -2.85
CA GLN A 13 5.59 14.84 -1.72
C GLN A 13 5.19 14.19 -0.38
N GLY A 14 4.21 13.28 -0.38
CA GLY A 14 3.90 12.40 0.77
C GLY A 14 5.07 11.51 1.20
N HIS A 15 5.98 11.22 0.27
CA HIS A 15 7.23 10.45 0.46
C HIS A 15 8.17 11.02 1.56
N ALA A 16 8.02 12.28 1.98
CA ALA A 16 8.99 12.92 2.88
C ALA A 16 8.60 12.98 4.38
N LYS A 17 7.36 12.64 4.79
CA LYS A 17 6.84 13.05 6.13
C LYS A 17 6.22 11.99 7.06
N ALA A 18 6.18 10.70 6.73
CA ALA A 18 5.43 9.71 7.53
C ALA A 18 6.29 8.92 8.55
N HIS A 19 5.99 9.05 9.85
CA HIS A 19 6.66 8.35 10.97
C HIS A 19 6.06 6.96 11.32
N GLY A 20 5.33 6.29 10.41
CA GLY A 20 4.68 4.99 10.67
C GLY A 20 4.54 4.07 9.46
N GLY A 21 5.33 4.30 8.40
CA GLY A 21 5.10 3.77 7.06
C GLY A 21 4.25 4.75 6.23
N HIS A 22 4.50 4.80 4.92
CA HIS A 22 3.76 5.61 3.95
C HIS A 22 2.30 5.16 3.83
N LEU A 23 2.03 3.86 3.95
CA LEU A 23 0.69 3.30 3.81
C LEU A 23 -0.32 3.94 4.79
N ASN A 24 -0.01 3.96 6.08
CA ASN A 24 -0.91 4.46 7.12
C ASN A 24 -1.06 5.99 7.07
N ALA A 25 0.01 6.70 6.72
CA ALA A 25 -0.05 8.15 6.55
C ALA A 25 -0.90 8.54 5.33
N ASP A 26 -0.76 7.82 4.23
CA ASP A 26 -1.58 8.05 3.03
C ASP A 26 -3.04 7.68 3.28
N ALA A 27 -3.32 6.62 4.04
CA ALA A 27 -4.67 6.22 4.42
C ALA A 27 -5.35 7.29 5.29
N TYR A 28 -4.60 7.90 6.22
CA TYR A 28 -5.10 8.98 7.08
C TYR A 28 -5.68 10.15 6.27
N LEU A 29 -5.13 10.45 5.09
CA LEU A 29 -5.63 11.53 4.23
C LEU A 29 -7.07 11.32 3.74
N TYR A 30 -7.60 10.11 3.82
CA TYR A 30 -8.97 9.77 3.41
C TYR A 30 -9.97 9.78 4.58
N ARG A 31 -9.51 10.03 5.81
CA ARG A 31 -10.39 10.21 6.98
C ARG A 31 -11.06 11.58 6.94
N GLU A 32 -12.19 11.73 7.65
CA GLU A 32 -12.87 13.02 7.77
C GLU A 32 -11.96 14.12 8.36
N GLU A 33 -11.02 13.73 9.22
CA GLU A 33 -10.00 14.59 9.82
C GLU A 33 -8.68 14.65 9.02
N GLY A 34 -8.62 13.95 7.88
CA GLY A 34 -7.46 13.69 7.02
C GLY A 34 -6.90 14.88 6.25
N ARG A 35 -6.74 16.03 6.92
CA ARG A 35 -6.20 17.25 6.32
C ARG A 35 -4.68 17.20 6.29
N TYR A 36 -4.08 17.78 5.24
CA TYR A 36 -2.64 17.99 5.18
C TYR A 36 -2.30 19.44 4.81
N ILE A 37 -1.11 19.88 5.20
CA ILE A 37 -0.63 21.25 5.01
C ILE A 37 0.59 21.21 4.10
N ASP A 38 0.53 21.92 2.98
CA ASP A 38 1.65 22.08 2.05
C ASP A 38 2.74 22.99 2.63
N GLU A 39 3.90 23.03 1.97
CA GLU A 39 5.05 23.85 2.39
C GLU A 39 4.74 25.36 2.41
N ASP A 40 3.77 25.80 1.62
CA ASP A 40 3.29 27.19 1.57
C ASP A 40 2.21 27.51 2.61
N GLY A 41 1.84 26.54 3.46
CA GLY A 41 0.81 26.69 4.49
C GLY A 41 -0.62 26.44 4.01
N THR A 42 -0.81 26.04 2.75
CA THR A 42 -2.13 25.68 2.23
C THR A 42 -2.67 24.43 2.90
N VAL A 43 -3.88 24.53 3.48
CA VAL A 43 -4.58 23.37 4.06
C VAL A 43 -5.44 22.70 3.00
N HIS A 44 -5.18 21.43 2.75
CA HIS A 44 -5.98 20.60 1.87
C HIS A 44 -7.04 19.82 2.66
N PRO A 45 -8.27 19.72 2.12
CA PRO A 45 -9.31 18.89 2.73
C PRO A 45 -8.93 17.41 2.64
N PRO A 46 -9.68 16.53 3.34
CA PRO A 46 -9.63 15.10 3.10
C PRO A 46 -9.73 14.72 1.63
N ARG A 47 -9.05 13.64 1.27
CA ARG A 47 -9.14 13.02 -0.06
C ARG A 47 -10.37 12.15 -0.15
N TYR A 48 -10.97 12.14 -1.34
CA TYR A 48 -12.13 11.32 -1.68
C TYR A 48 -11.88 10.43 -2.91
N ASP A 49 -10.71 10.55 -3.54
CA ASP A 49 -10.33 9.79 -4.72
C ASP A 49 -9.73 8.42 -4.35
N THR A 50 -10.53 7.57 -3.70
CA THR A 50 -10.10 6.26 -3.17
C THR A 50 -9.54 5.33 -4.26
N ASP A 51 -9.95 5.51 -5.51
CA ASP A 51 -9.37 4.82 -6.68
C ASP A 51 -7.85 5.02 -6.78
N THR A 52 -7.36 6.23 -6.52
CA THR A 52 -5.92 6.52 -6.53
C THR A 52 -5.20 5.70 -5.47
N PHE A 53 -5.75 5.65 -4.25
CA PHE A 53 -5.18 4.86 -3.17
C PHE A 53 -5.13 3.38 -3.52
N ARG A 54 -6.23 2.85 -4.07
CA ARG A 54 -6.32 1.47 -4.50
C ARG A 54 -5.34 1.14 -5.63
N CYS A 55 -5.11 2.04 -6.58
CA CYS A 55 -4.09 1.83 -7.62
C CYS A 55 -2.68 1.70 -7.03
N LEU A 56 -2.37 2.46 -5.98
CA LEU A 56 -1.04 2.42 -5.36
C LEU A 56 -0.86 1.19 -4.46
N TYR A 57 -1.83 0.94 -3.59
CA TYR A 57 -1.67 -0.01 -2.48
C TYR A 57 -2.47 -1.31 -2.67
N GLY A 58 -3.34 -1.39 -3.67
CA GLY A 58 -4.14 -2.59 -3.94
C GLY A 58 -5.28 -2.85 -2.95
N VAL A 59 -5.45 -1.99 -1.94
CA VAL A 59 -6.46 -2.11 -0.88
C VAL A 59 -7.19 -0.78 -0.71
N GLU A 60 -8.35 -0.82 -0.06
CA GLU A 60 -9.10 0.40 0.31
C GLU A 60 -8.42 1.11 1.51
N PRO A 61 -8.55 2.44 1.66
CA PRO A 61 -7.93 3.17 2.77
C PRO A 61 -8.30 2.63 4.16
N ASN A 62 -9.57 2.26 4.38
CA ASN A 62 -10.02 1.69 5.66
C ASN A 62 -9.41 0.32 5.97
N ILE A 63 -9.04 -0.46 4.95
CA ILE A 63 -8.33 -1.73 5.12
C ILE A 63 -6.87 -1.48 5.46
N ALA A 64 -6.23 -0.46 4.88
CA ALA A 64 -4.87 -0.10 5.22
C ALA A 64 -4.71 0.19 6.72
N GLU A 65 -5.71 0.81 7.35
CA GLU A 65 -5.69 1.14 8.79
C GLU A 65 -5.64 -0.08 9.73
N ILE A 66 -6.14 -1.23 9.29
CA ILE A 66 -6.11 -2.48 10.09
C ILE A 66 -4.85 -3.31 9.82
N ILE A 67 -4.08 -2.98 8.78
CA ILE A 67 -2.83 -3.66 8.44
C ILE A 67 -1.69 -3.06 9.27
N ASN A 68 -1.29 -3.79 10.32
CA ASN A 68 -0.18 -3.39 11.19
C ASN A 68 1.08 -4.26 11.02
N TYR A 69 1.01 -5.28 10.17
CA TYR A 69 2.10 -6.24 10.01
C TYR A 69 3.14 -5.76 9.00
N THR A 70 4.35 -5.49 9.51
CA THR A 70 5.44 -4.87 8.74
C THR A 70 5.73 -5.57 7.40
N PRO A 71 5.80 -6.91 7.29
CA PRO A 71 6.01 -7.57 6.00
C PRO A 71 4.91 -7.27 4.97
N THR A 72 3.65 -7.14 5.39
CA THR A 72 2.56 -6.74 4.49
C THR A 72 2.74 -5.31 4.04
N ILE A 73 2.98 -4.40 4.99
CA ILE A 73 3.18 -2.97 4.71
C ILE A 73 4.29 -2.79 3.68
N GLN A 74 5.41 -3.49 3.83
CA GLN A 74 6.54 -3.42 2.91
C GLN A 74 6.20 -3.86 1.48
N VAL A 75 5.36 -4.88 1.30
CA VAL A 75 4.91 -5.30 -0.03
C VAL A 75 4.04 -4.21 -0.68
N LEU A 76 3.07 -3.67 0.08
CA LEU A 76 2.16 -2.63 -0.43
C LEU A 76 2.92 -1.34 -0.79
N GLU A 77 3.83 -0.90 0.08
CA GLU A 77 4.64 0.30 -0.14
C GLU A 77 5.64 0.13 -1.30
N ARG A 78 6.21 -1.07 -1.45
CA ARG A 78 7.10 -1.36 -2.57
C ARG A 78 6.36 -1.27 -3.91
N HIS A 79 5.16 -1.83 -4.00
CA HIS A 79 4.31 -1.68 -5.17
C HIS A 79 3.96 -0.20 -5.44
N ALA A 80 3.47 0.51 -4.42
CA ALA A 80 3.14 1.93 -4.53
C ALA A 80 4.33 2.78 -5.02
N THR A 81 5.54 2.49 -4.54
CA THR A 81 6.78 3.16 -4.98
C THR A 81 7.04 2.94 -6.47
N ILE A 82 6.79 1.74 -6.99
CA ILE A 82 7.00 1.42 -8.40
C ILE A 82 5.92 2.09 -9.25
N GLU A 83 4.64 1.98 -8.87
CA GLU A 83 3.52 2.60 -9.58
C GLU A 83 3.59 4.13 -9.61
N ALA A 84 4.09 4.76 -8.54
CA ALA A 84 4.25 6.21 -8.46
C ALA A 84 5.49 6.73 -9.21
N SER A 85 6.42 5.86 -9.60
CA SER A 85 7.67 6.27 -10.25
C SER A 85 7.46 6.63 -11.71
N ASP A 86 8.08 7.73 -12.16
CA ASP A 86 8.22 8.04 -13.59
C ASP A 86 9.44 7.35 -14.22
N ARG A 87 10.25 6.65 -13.42
CA ARG A 87 11.50 5.99 -13.85
C ARG A 87 11.44 4.47 -13.79
N LEU A 88 10.55 3.93 -12.97
CA LEU A 88 10.34 2.50 -12.82
C LEU A 88 9.03 2.15 -13.52
N GLU A 89 9.06 1.14 -14.37
CA GLU A 89 7.84 0.53 -14.90
C GLU A 89 7.63 -0.81 -14.23
N ALA A 90 6.45 -1.01 -13.64
CA ALA A 90 6.03 -2.32 -13.17
C ALA A 90 5.94 -3.27 -14.37
N THR A 91 6.79 -4.29 -14.38
CA THR A 91 6.67 -5.36 -15.38
C THR A 91 5.33 -6.08 -15.19
N GLU A 92 4.76 -6.63 -16.26
CA GLU A 92 3.53 -7.42 -16.17
C GLU A 92 3.68 -8.61 -15.21
N VAL A 93 4.90 -9.13 -15.05
CA VAL A 93 5.21 -10.17 -14.05
C VAL A 93 5.06 -9.63 -12.63
N LEU A 94 5.62 -8.45 -12.33
CA LEU A 94 5.49 -7.82 -11.01
C LEU A 94 4.02 -7.59 -10.65
N LYS A 95 3.24 -7.00 -11.58
CA LYS A 95 1.81 -6.74 -11.37
C LYS A 95 1.06 -8.02 -11.06
N ALA A 96 1.29 -9.07 -11.86
CA ALA A 96 0.67 -10.37 -11.64
C ALA A 96 1.03 -10.97 -10.26
N ARG A 97 2.29 -10.83 -9.81
CA ARG A 97 2.70 -11.32 -8.48
C ARG A 97 2.11 -10.49 -7.34
N PHE A 98 1.98 -9.18 -7.52
CA PHE A 98 1.31 -8.31 -6.56
C PHE A 98 -0.18 -8.66 -6.45
N ASP A 99 -0.88 -8.84 -7.57
CA ASP A 99 -2.28 -9.26 -7.59
C ASP A 99 -2.50 -10.61 -6.89
N MET A 100 -1.60 -11.58 -7.13
CA MET A 100 -1.61 -12.86 -6.43
C MET A 100 -1.43 -12.68 -4.91
N PHE A 101 -0.53 -11.79 -4.50
CA PHE A 101 -0.33 -11.46 -3.09
C PHE A 101 -1.58 -10.84 -2.46
N LEU A 102 -2.19 -9.84 -3.11
CA LEU A 102 -3.42 -9.20 -2.62
C LEU A 102 -4.57 -10.19 -2.50
N HIS A 103 -4.74 -11.06 -3.49
CA HIS A 103 -5.78 -12.09 -3.48
C HIS A 103 -5.62 -13.02 -2.28
N ALA A 104 -4.40 -13.54 -2.05
CA ALA A 104 -4.12 -14.41 -0.92
C ALA A 104 -4.21 -13.68 0.43
N LEU A 105 -3.80 -12.41 0.50
CA LEU A 105 -3.87 -11.58 1.69
C LEU A 105 -5.33 -11.34 2.11
N LYS A 106 -6.18 -11.01 1.14
CA LYS A 106 -7.62 -10.82 1.36
C LYS A 106 -8.31 -12.12 1.77
N ALA A 107 -7.99 -13.23 1.10
CA ALA A 107 -8.55 -14.54 1.44
C ALA A 107 -8.18 -15.01 2.85
N ALA A 108 -7.01 -14.62 3.35
CA ALA A 108 -6.55 -14.89 4.71
C ALA A 108 -6.99 -13.85 5.74
N GLU A 109 -7.80 -12.86 5.35
CA GLU A 109 -8.32 -11.79 6.22
C GLU A 109 -7.22 -10.92 6.85
N TYR A 110 -6.18 -10.59 6.08
CA TYR A 110 -5.12 -9.65 6.48
C TYR A 110 -4.37 -10.04 7.77
N PRO A 111 -3.83 -11.27 7.88
CA PRO A 111 -3.28 -11.78 9.13
C PRO A 111 -1.96 -11.09 9.50
N GLY A 112 -1.80 -10.81 10.79
CA GLY A 112 -0.63 -10.12 11.33
C GLY A 112 0.59 -11.01 11.65
N ASN A 113 0.62 -12.24 11.16
CA ASN A 113 1.56 -13.26 11.63
C ASN A 113 1.91 -14.34 10.58
N TYR A 114 1.57 -14.18 9.30
CA TYR A 114 1.67 -15.29 8.33
C TYR A 114 3.09 -15.80 8.05
N LEU A 115 4.13 -15.05 8.39
CA LEU A 115 5.54 -15.49 8.33
C LEU A 115 6.07 -16.03 9.67
N ASN A 116 5.29 -15.96 10.76
CA ASN A 116 5.70 -16.43 12.07
C ASN A 116 5.64 -17.96 12.14
N LEU A 117 6.80 -18.62 12.07
CA LEU A 117 6.94 -20.08 12.16
C LEU A 117 6.40 -20.68 13.47
N MET A 118 6.31 -19.87 14.52
CA MET A 118 5.84 -20.30 15.85
C MET A 118 4.33 -20.10 16.05
N SER A 119 3.63 -19.48 15.09
CA SER A 119 2.18 -19.30 15.16
C SER A 119 1.46 -20.64 14.93
N PRO A 120 0.48 -21.01 15.77
CA PRO A 120 -0.37 -22.19 15.54
C PRO A 120 -1.06 -22.17 14.17
N GLU A 121 -1.37 -20.98 13.67
CA GLU A 121 -2.01 -20.74 12.39
C GLU A 121 -1.02 -20.78 11.21
N TYR A 122 0.29 -20.98 11.45
CA TYR A 122 1.31 -20.96 10.40
C TYR A 122 0.92 -21.85 9.21
N HIS A 123 0.46 -23.08 9.43
CA HIS A 123 0.12 -23.96 8.30
C HIS A 123 -1.03 -23.44 7.43
N GLN A 124 -1.91 -22.60 7.96
CA GLN A 124 -3.09 -22.06 7.28
C GLN A 124 -2.70 -21.01 6.22
N PHE A 125 -1.61 -20.27 6.41
CA PHE A 125 -1.18 -19.20 5.50
C PHE A 125 -0.20 -19.63 4.40
N LYS A 126 -0.26 -20.90 3.96
CA LYS A 126 0.68 -21.44 2.97
C LYS A 126 0.66 -20.65 1.65
N GLU A 127 -0.54 -20.33 1.15
CA GLU A 127 -0.72 -19.61 -0.11
C GLU A 127 -0.22 -18.16 -0.01
N LEU A 128 -0.60 -17.45 1.05
CA LEU A 128 -0.12 -16.08 1.32
C LEU A 128 1.41 -16.02 1.44
N ARG A 129 2.03 -17.00 2.11
CA ARG A 129 3.50 -17.07 2.16
C ARG A 129 4.14 -17.33 0.81
N SER A 130 3.52 -18.16 -0.04
CA SER A 130 4.03 -18.39 -1.40
C SER A 130 3.97 -17.10 -2.20
N ALA A 131 2.81 -16.44 -2.20
CA ALA A 131 2.60 -15.19 -2.93
C ALA A 131 3.54 -14.07 -2.44
N TYR A 132 3.76 -13.96 -1.12
CA TYR A 132 4.75 -13.04 -0.55
C TYR A 132 6.15 -13.28 -1.12
N ARG A 133 6.62 -14.53 -1.17
CA ARG A 133 7.94 -14.86 -1.72
C ARG A 133 8.02 -14.58 -3.22
N GLU A 134 6.96 -14.91 -3.95
CA GLU A 134 6.90 -14.69 -5.40
C GLU A 134 6.92 -13.21 -5.77
N PHE A 135 6.27 -12.34 -4.99
CA PHE A 135 6.36 -10.90 -5.15
C PHE A 135 7.81 -10.42 -5.06
N TRP A 136 8.51 -10.76 -3.97
CA TRP A 136 9.90 -10.33 -3.75
C TRP A 136 10.89 -10.90 -4.77
N ASN A 137 10.61 -12.08 -5.32
CA ASN A 137 11.43 -12.64 -6.41
C ASN A 137 11.26 -11.90 -7.75
N ALA A 138 10.18 -11.12 -7.90
CA ALA A 138 9.88 -10.34 -9.09
C ALA A 138 10.23 -8.84 -8.97
N THR A 139 10.76 -8.41 -7.82
CA THR A 139 11.04 -6.99 -7.49
C THR A 139 12.51 -6.61 -7.49
#